data_AF-A0A1I0M9N0-F1
#
_entry.id   AF-A0A1I0M9N0-F1
#
_cell.length_a   1.000
_cell.length_b   1.000
_cell.length_c   1.000
_cell.angle_alpha   90.00
_cell.angle_beta   90.00
_cell.angle_gamma   90.00
#
_symmetry.space_group_name_H-M   'P 1'
#
loop_
_entity.id
_entity.type
_entity.pdbx_description
1 polymer ?
#
loop_
_entity_poly.entity_id
_entity_poly.type
_entity_poly.pdbx_seq_one_letter_code
_entity_poly.pdbx_strand_id
1 'polypeptide(L)'
;MKSGKYIIGMTVLLFASCGQQYHAEKTVKAFIEANAENPELLSDREFADLGTTRYVNDSLIHLMRHRGAELFKKGISYPEKHSDDLFYLRMSYVRGTDTLQNTFYLNQELTEVVAFK
;
A
#
# COMPACT_ATOMS: atom_id res chain seq x y z
N MET A 1 28.72 30.05 40.39
CA MET A 1 29.49 28.96 39.74
C MET A 1 28.93 27.66 40.32
N LYS A 2 28.35 26.68 39.62
CA LYS A 2 28.26 26.31 38.20
C LYS A 2 27.07 25.34 38.06
N SER A 3 26.30 25.46 36.97
CA SER A 3 25.72 24.41 36.09
C SER A 3 25.22 23.07 36.69
N GLY A 4 24.09 22.50 36.27
CA GLY A 4 23.60 22.50 34.90
C GLY A 4 22.17 21.98 34.75
N LYS A 5 21.56 22.42 33.66
CA LYS A 5 20.23 22.05 33.18
C LYS A 5 20.35 20.71 32.47
N TYR A 6 19.66 19.68 32.94
CA TYR A 6 19.47 18.46 32.16
C TYR A 6 18.26 18.67 31.25
N ILE A 7 18.52 19.06 29.99
CA ILE A 7 17.57 18.89 28.90
C ILE A 7 18.24 17.97 27.88
N ILE A 8 17.91 16.69 27.99
CA ILE A 8 18.19 15.65 26.99
C ILE A 8 16.87 14.87 26.95
N GLY A 9 15.99 14.99 25.96
CA GLY A 9 16.22 15.07 24.53
C GLY A 9 16.02 13.67 23.95
N MET A 10 14.78 13.28 23.64
CA MET A 10 14.53 12.04 22.88
C MET A 10 13.20 12.11 22.11
N THR A 11 13.21 12.82 20.99
CA THR A 11 12.14 12.79 19.98
C THR A 11 12.71 12.12 18.73
N VAL A 12 12.87 10.79 18.75
CA VAL A 12 13.32 10.01 17.59
C VAL A 12 12.47 8.75 17.46
N LEU A 13 11.19 8.89 17.11
CA LEU A 13 10.31 7.76 16.76
C LEU A 13 9.41 8.04 15.54
N LEU A 14 9.47 9.22 14.92
CA LEU A 14 8.58 9.58 13.81
C LEU A 14 9.13 9.23 12.41
N PHE A 15 10.39 8.80 12.28
CA PHE A 15 11.00 8.55 10.97
C PHE A 15 10.68 7.17 10.37
N ALA A 16 10.31 6.18 11.19
CA ALA A 16 10.02 4.83 10.70
C ALA A 16 8.75 4.79 9.84
N SER A 17 7.71 5.52 10.26
CA SER A 17 6.42 5.55 9.55
C SER A 17 6.54 6.16 8.15
N CYS A 18 7.24 7.30 8.00
CA CYS A 18 7.44 7.92 6.69
C CYS A 18 8.24 7.04 5.72
N GLY A 19 9.23 6.29 6.22
CA GLY A 19 10.00 5.35 5.40
C GLY A 19 9.13 4.21 4.88
N GLN A 20 8.34 3.59 5.76
CA GLN A 20 7.42 2.52 5.37
C GLN A 20 6.35 3.01 4.38
N GLN A 21 5.74 4.18 4.64
CA GLN A 21 4.79 4.81 3.71
C GLN A 21 5.42 4.97 2.31
N TYR A 22 6.63 5.53 2.22
CA TYR A 22 7.32 5.73 0.96
C TYR A 22 7.56 4.41 0.20
N HIS A 23 8.00 3.36 0.90
CA HIS A 23 8.20 2.05 0.29
C HIS A 23 6.90 1.42 -0.20
N ALA A 24 5.83 1.51 0.60
CA ALA A 24 4.52 1.01 0.22
C ALA A 24 3.97 1.71 -1.02
N GLU A 25 4.03 3.04 -1.07
CA GLU A 25 3.61 3.82 -2.24
C GLU A 25 4.43 3.48 -3.48
N LYS A 26 5.75 3.35 -3.35
CA LYS A 26 6.63 2.97 -4.46
C LYS A 26 6.24 1.61 -5.03
N THR A 27 5.99 0.63 -4.16
CA THR A 27 5.58 -0.72 -4.55
C THR A 27 4.22 -0.73 -5.23
N VAL A 28 3.24 0.01 -4.71
CA VAL A 28 1.91 0.12 -5.34
C VAL A 28 1.99 0.84 -6.69
N LYS A 29 2.78 1.90 -6.82
CA LYS A 29 3.00 2.60 -8.10
C LYS A 29 3.58 1.65 -9.16
N ALA A 30 4.62 0.90 -8.82
CA ALA A 30 5.22 -0.10 -9.72
C ALA A 30 4.22 -1.20 -10.10
N PHE A 31 3.40 -1.67 -9.14
CA PHE A 31 2.35 -2.65 -9.42
C PHE A 31 1.30 -2.10 -10.39
N ILE A 32 0.88 -0.84 -10.24
CA ILE A 32 -0.08 -0.19 -11.14
C ILE A 32 0.52 -0.05 -12.53
N GLU A 33 1.75 0.46 -12.67
CA GLU A 33 2.42 0.61 -13.96
C GLU A 33 2.55 -0.71 -14.72
N ALA A 34 2.80 -1.81 -14.01
CA ALA A 34 2.95 -3.12 -14.61
C ALA A 34 1.61 -3.81 -14.97
N ASN A 35 0.49 -3.43 -14.33
CA ASN A 35 -0.75 -4.21 -14.35
C ASN A 35 -2.03 -3.43 -14.70
N ALA A 36 -2.02 -2.10 -14.68
CA ALA A 36 -3.12 -1.30 -15.18
C ALA A 36 -3.17 -1.37 -16.71
N GLU A 37 -4.37 -1.39 -17.29
CA GLU A 37 -4.51 -1.43 -18.75
C GLU A 37 -4.20 -0.08 -19.40
N ASN A 38 -4.57 1.02 -18.74
CA ASN A 38 -4.34 2.39 -19.19
C ASN A 38 -3.96 3.29 -17.98
N PRO A 39 -2.72 3.16 -17.47
CA PRO A 39 -2.30 3.85 -16.25
C PRO A 39 -2.38 5.39 -16.33
N GLU A 40 -2.19 5.96 -17.52
CA GLU A 40 -2.30 7.39 -17.80
C GLU A 40 -3.71 7.96 -17.60
N LEU A 41 -4.75 7.12 -17.58
CA LEU A 41 -6.13 7.54 -17.29
C LEU A 41 -6.43 7.68 -15.80
N LEU A 42 -5.47 7.36 -14.93
CA LEU A 42 -5.59 7.46 -13.48
C LEU A 42 -4.92 8.76 -13.00
N SER A 43 -5.66 9.87 -12.98
CA SER A 43 -5.17 11.16 -12.47
C SER A 43 -5.40 11.32 -10.97
N ASP A 44 -4.76 12.33 -10.38
CA ASP A 44 -4.98 12.76 -8.99
C ASP A 44 -4.88 11.60 -7.98
N ARG A 45 -3.83 10.80 -8.12
CA ARG A 45 -3.59 9.64 -7.26
C ARG A 45 -3.17 10.11 -5.87
N GLU A 46 -4.02 9.84 -4.89
CA GLU A 46 -3.79 10.14 -3.49
C GLU A 46 -3.69 8.85 -2.68
N PHE A 47 -2.62 8.74 -1.88
CA PHE A 47 -2.42 7.62 -0.97
C PHE A 47 -2.83 8.01 0.45
N ALA A 48 -3.62 7.15 1.09
CA ALA A 48 -3.88 7.26 2.51
C ALA A 48 -2.67 6.77 3.34
N ASP A 49 -2.77 6.94 4.65
CA ASP A 49 -1.79 6.39 5.59
C ASP A 49 -1.75 4.85 5.51
N LEU A 50 -0.53 4.31 5.53
CA LEU A 50 -0.26 2.89 5.60
C LEU A 50 -0.83 2.30 6.89
N GLY A 51 -1.63 1.25 6.75
CA GLY A 51 -2.17 0.49 7.87
C GLY A 51 -1.70 -0.96 7.88
N THR A 52 -1.98 -1.66 8.98
CA THR A 52 -1.73 -3.09 9.15
C THR A 52 -3.02 -3.86 9.34
N THR A 53 -3.10 -5.10 8.88
CA THR A 53 -4.26 -5.97 9.06
C THR A 53 -3.84 -7.43 9.22
N ARG A 54 -4.66 -8.19 9.95
CA ARG A 54 -4.57 -9.66 10.09
C ARG A 54 -5.84 -10.37 9.60
N TYR A 55 -6.79 -9.61 9.05
CA TYR A 55 -8.13 -10.10 8.70
C TYR A 55 -8.25 -10.58 7.26
N VAL A 56 -7.12 -10.66 6.54
CA VAL A 56 -7.08 -11.07 5.13
C VAL A 56 -6.55 -12.50 5.04
N ASN A 57 -7.48 -13.45 5.07
CA ASN A 57 -7.20 -14.88 4.91
C ASN A 57 -7.08 -15.29 3.44
N ASP A 58 -6.66 -16.53 3.22
CA ASP A 58 -6.41 -17.08 1.87
C ASP A 58 -7.66 -17.06 0.99
N SER A 59 -8.84 -17.33 1.55
CA SER A 59 -10.11 -17.27 0.81
C SER A 59 -10.39 -15.87 0.28
N LEU A 60 -10.14 -14.83 1.09
CA LEU A 60 -10.28 -13.43 0.66
C LEU A 60 -9.21 -13.05 -0.38
N ILE A 61 -7.97 -13.52 -0.22
CA ILE A 61 -6.90 -13.32 -1.21
C ILE A 61 -7.31 -13.93 -2.56
N HIS A 62 -7.75 -15.18 -2.57
CA HIS A 62 -8.22 -15.85 -3.79
C HIS A 62 -9.38 -15.11 -4.44
N LEU A 63 -10.35 -14.66 -3.66
CA LEU A 63 -11.48 -13.89 -4.17
C LEU A 63 -11.04 -12.57 -4.80
N MET A 64 -10.13 -11.84 -4.16
CA MET A 64 -9.56 -10.58 -4.67
C MET A 64 -8.79 -10.80 -5.97
N ARG A 65 -7.91 -11.81 -6.02
CA ARG A 65 -7.15 -12.16 -7.22
C ARG A 65 -8.05 -12.59 -8.38
N HIS A 66 -9.14 -13.30 -8.09
CA HIS A 66 -10.08 -13.78 -9.09
C HIS A 66 -10.94 -12.66 -9.67
N ARG A 67 -11.48 -11.77 -8.82
CA ARG A 67 -12.28 -10.62 -9.27
C ARG A 67 -11.41 -9.60 -10.01
N GLY A 68 -10.23 -9.32 -9.43
CA GLY A 68 -9.40 -8.17 -9.81
C GLY A 68 -10.17 -6.85 -9.67
N ALA A 69 -9.72 -5.84 -10.40
CA ALA A 69 -10.45 -4.58 -10.59
C ALA A 69 -10.68 -4.32 -12.08
N GLU A 70 -11.62 -3.43 -12.40
CA GLU A 70 -12.04 -3.12 -13.78
C GLU A 70 -10.89 -2.52 -14.63
N LEU A 71 -9.98 -1.78 -14.01
CA LEU A 71 -8.91 -1.03 -14.70
C LEU A 71 -7.57 -1.77 -14.79
N PHE A 72 -7.56 -3.03 -14.39
CA PHE A 72 -6.36 -3.84 -14.29
C PHE A 72 -6.54 -5.09 -15.13
N LYS A 73 -5.45 -5.50 -15.78
CA LYS A 73 -5.44 -6.68 -16.63
C LYS A 73 -5.87 -7.92 -15.83
N LYS A 74 -6.51 -8.86 -16.51
CA LYS A 74 -6.79 -10.18 -15.93
C LYS A 74 -5.51 -11.04 -15.92
N GLY A 75 -5.47 -12.03 -15.02
CA GLY A 75 -4.35 -12.98 -14.95
C GLY A 75 -3.04 -12.40 -14.38
N ILE A 76 -3.13 -11.39 -13.50
CA ILE A 76 -1.96 -10.86 -12.78
C ILE A 76 -1.32 -11.99 -11.96
N SER A 77 0.01 -12.11 -12.06
CA SER A 77 0.79 -13.00 -11.19
C SER A 77 1.00 -12.34 -9.84
N TYR A 78 0.74 -13.08 -8.77
CA TYR A 78 0.92 -12.62 -7.40
C TYR A 78 1.91 -13.55 -6.67
N PRO A 79 2.69 -13.03 -5.72
CA PRO A 79 3.50 -13.87 -4.85
C PRO A 79 2.61 -14.76 -3.97
N GLU A 80 3.18 -15.83 -3.44
CA GLU A 80 2.52 -16.59 -2.39
C GLU A 80 2.44 -15.74 -1.11
N LYS A 81 1.37 -15.93 -0.32
CA LYS A 81 1.23 -15.23 0.96
C LYS A 81 2.02 -15.99 2.02
N HIS A 82 3.10 -15.37 2.51
CA HIS A 82 3.95 -15.99 3.54
C HIS A 82 3.63 -15.55 4.98
N SER A 83 2.70 -14.61 5.17
CA SER A 83 2.32 -14.06 6.48
C SER A 83 0.83 -13.75 6.58
N ASP A 84 0.25 -13.91 7.77
CA ASP A 84 -1.10 -13.43 8.11
C ASP A 84 -1.17 -11.93 8.35
N ASP A 85 -0.05 -11.36 8.79
CA ASP A 85 0.08 -9.93 8.97
C ASP A 85 0.42 -9.31 7.61
N LEU A 86 -0.42 -8.39 7.14
CA LEU A 86 -0.23 -7.64 5.91
C LEU A 86 -0.27 -6.15 6.19
N PHE A 87 0.45 -5.38 5.38
CA PHE A 87 0.17 -3.97 5.25
C PHE A 87 -0.97 -3.75 4.27
N TYR A 88 -1.73 -2.68 4.43
CA TYR A 88 -2.65 -2.21 3.40
C TYR A 88 -2.44 -0.74 3.12
N LEU A 89 -2.52 -0.39 1.84
CA LEU A 89 -2.43 0.98 1.36
C LEU A 89 -3.62 1.26 0.46
N ARG A 90 -4.34 2.34 0.76
CA ARG A 90 -5.49 2.78 -0.02
C ARG A 90 -5.07 3.90 -0.95
N MET A 91 -5.47 3.80 -2.21
CA MET A 91 -5.25 4.82 -3.22
C MET A 91 -6.59 5.27 -3.78
N SER A 92 -6.84 6.57 -3.75
CA SER A 92 -7.93 7.22 -4.48
C SER A 92 -7.39 7.83 -5.77
N TYR A 93 -8.21 7.86 -6.82
CA TYR A 93 -7.85 8.44 -8.11
C TYR A 93 -9.09 8.87 -8.88
N VAL A 94 -8.92 9.80 -9.81
CA VAL A 94 -10.01 10.27 -10.68
C VAL A 94 -9.93 9.55 -12.03
N ARG A 95 -11.10 9.10 -12.51
CA ARG A 95 -11.29 8.57 -13.87
C ARG A 95 -12.49 9.28 -14.49
N GLY A 96 -12.22 10.22 -15.39
CA GLY A 96 -13.28 11.08 -15.95
C GLY A 96 -13.90 11.95 -14.86
N THR A 97 -15.17 11.72 -14.52
CA THR A 97 -15.88 12.43 -13.44
C THR A 97 -15.99 11.64 -12.15
N ASP A 98 -15.56 10.37 -12.15
CA ASP A 98 -15.71 9.48 -11.01
C ASP A 98 -14.44 9.46 -10.16
N THR A 99 -14.61 9.55 -8.84
CA THR A 99 -13.55 9.22 -7.89
C THR A 99 -13.64 7.75 -7.54
N LEU A 100 -12.58 7.01 -7.85
CA LEU A 100 -12.45 5.59 -7.57
C LEU A 100 -11.41 5.36 -6.49
N GLN A 101 -11.47 4.19 -5.87
CA GLN A 101 -10.56 3.83 -4.80
C GLN A 101 -10.22 2.34 -4.85
N ASN A 102 -8.94 2.02 -4.72
CA ASN A 102 -8.45 0.66 -4.57
C ASN A 102 -7.72 0.50 -3.24
N THR A 103 -7.80 -0.70 -2.66
CA THR A 103 -7.01 -1.08 -1.48
C THR A 103 -6.04 -2.18 -1.86
N PHE A 104 -4.75 -1.90 -1.72
CA PHE A 104 -3.65 -2.81 -1.99
C PHE A 104 -3.16 -3.44 -0.70
N TYR A 105 -2.93 -4.75 -0.70
CA TYR A 105 -2.41 -5.49 0.44
C TYR A 105 -0.97 -5.92 0.12
N LEU A 106 -0.03 -5.58 1.00
CA LEU A 106 1.40 -5.79 0.80
C LEU A 106 1.97 -6.79 1.82
N ASN A 107 3.05 -7.45 1.43
CA ASN A 107 3.86 -8.26 2.35
C ASN A 107 4.51 -7.38 3.43
N GLN A 108 5.07 -8.00 4.47
CA GLN A 108 5.68 -7.29 5.61
C GLN A 108 6.92 -6.49 5.20
N GLU A 109 7.57 -6.89 4.12
CA GLU A 109 8.74 -6.25 3.54
C GLU A 109 8.39 -5.03 2.68
N LEU A 110 7.10 -4.79 2.42
CA LEU A 110 6.58 -3.72 1.54
C LEU A 110 7.16 -3.77 0.12
N THR A 111 7.57 -4.95 -0.35
CA THR A 111 8.20 -5.16 -1.65
C THR A 111 7.24 -5.71 -2.70
N GLU A 112 6.13 -6.30 -2.27
CA GLU A 112 5.20 -6.96 -3.19
C GLU A 112 3.73 -6.72 -2.80
N VAL A 113 2.87 -6.57 -3.82
CA VAL A 113 1.41 -6.57 -3.65
C VAL A 113 0.91 -8.01 -3.72
N VAL A 114 0.32 -8.48 -2.62
CA VAL A 114 -0.17 -9.86 -2.46
C VAL A 114 -1.58 -10.03 -3.00
N ALA A 115 -2.41 -8.99 -2.88
CA ALA A 115 -3.75 -8.90 -3.44
C ALA A 115 -4.23 -7.44 -3.45
N PHE A 116 -5.30 -7.15 -4.17
CA PHE A 116 -5.95 -5.85 -4.12
C PHE A 116 -7.45 -5.97 -4.45
N LYS A 117 -8.22 -4.94 -4.12
CA LYS A 117 -9.63 -4.79 -4.48
C LYS A 117 -9.96 -3.37 -4.85
#